data_AF-A0A9E4CZM2-F1
#
_entry.id   AF-A0A9E4CZM2-F1
#
_cell.length_a   1.000
_cell.length_b   1.000
_cell.length_c   1.000
_cell.angle_alpha   90.00
_cell.angle_beta   90.00
_cell.angle_gamma   90.00
#
_symmetry.space_group_name_H-M   'P 1'
#
loop_
_entity.id
_entity.type
_entity.pdbx_description
1 polymer ?
#
loop_
_entity_poly.entity_id
_entity_poly.type
_entity_poly.pdbx_seq_one_letter_code
_entity_poly.pdbx_strand_id
1 'polypeptide(L)'
;MTDAEIPEVVPTDHDQPQDDVEEQLESISEPAKVMRIGAMIKQLLEEVRQAPLDEAGRERLAQVYDTSIRELSAALSPDLREELDRLTDPFEQGDIPTEAELRIAQAQLVGWLEGLFHGIQAALFAQQMAARQQLDQMRQPALPQGVRGPQQPGARPEGPGVYL
;
A
#
# COMPACT_ATOMS: atom_id res chain seq x y z
N MET A 1 49.67 -17.42 -16.92
CA MET A 1 48.62 -18.17 -16.22
C MET A 1 48.31 -17.44 -14.94
N THR A 2 47.37 -16.50 -15.01
CA THR A 2 46.69 -15.97 -13.82
C THR A 2 45.24 -15.85 -14.25
N ASP A 3 44.45 -16.77 -13.72
CA ASP A 3 43.03 -16.92 -13.96
C ASP A 3 42.33 -15.73 -13.30
N ALA A 4 41.63 -14.92 -14.09
CA ALA A 4 40.84 -13.81 -13.58
C ALA A 4 39.45 -14.37 -13.27
N GLU A 5 39.23 -14.69 -11.99
CA GLU A 5 37.93 -15.07 -11.44
C GLU A 5 36.97 -13.88 -11.60
N ILE A 6 36.05 -13.97 -12.55
CA ILE A 6 34.94 -13.02 -12.69
C ILE A 6 33.92 -13.42 -11.62
N PRO A 7 33.54 -12.53 -10.67
CA PRO A 7 32.52 -12.87 -9.70
C PRO A 7 31.18 -13.06 -10.42
N GLU A 8 30.65 -14.28 -10.29
CA GLU A 8 29.30 -14.65 -10.73
C GLU A 8 28.30 -13.80 -9.95
N VAL A 9 27.75 -12.78 -10.62
CA VAL A 9 26.60 -12.03 -10.10
C VAL A 9 25.43 -12.99 -10.14
N VAL A 10 25.11 -13.57 -8.98
CA VAL A 10 23.88 -14.33 -8.77
C VAL A 10 22.71 -13.39 -9.09
N PRO A 11 21.91 -13.67 -10.13
CA PRO A 11 20.68 -12.95 -10.33
C PRO A 11 19.71 -13.44 -9.26
N THR A 12 19.45 -12.62 -8.24
CA THR A 12 18.25 -12.76 -7.42
C THR A 12 17.07 -12.31 -8.30
N ASP A 13 16.59 -13.23 -9.12
CA ASP A 13 15.31 -13.14 -9.80
C ASP A 13 14.40 -14.14 -9.09
N HIS A 14 13.45 -13.65 -8.28
CA HIS A 14 12.07 -14.14 -8.06
C HIS A 14 11.50 -13.65 -6.71
N ASP A 15 10.25 -13.18 -6.78
CA ASP A 15 9.28 -12.79 -5.72
C ASP A 15 9.41 -11.41 -5.03
N GLN A 16 8.38 -10.55 -4.94
CA GLN A 16 7.12 -10.38 -5.67
C GLN A 16 6.51 -9.04 -5.16
N PRO A 17 6.06 -8.07 -5.99
CA PRO A 17 5.19 -7.00 -5.49
C PRO A 17 3.85 -7.53 -4.96
N GLN A 18 3.58 -8.83 -5.15
CA GLN A 18 2.42 -9.57 -4.63
C GLN A 18 2.53 -9.87 -3.13
N ASP A 19 3.68 -10.34 -2.66
CA ASP A 19 3.92 -10.65 -1.24
C ASP A 19 3.83 -9.39 -0.36
N ASP A 20 4.43 -8.28 -0.80
CA ASP A 20 4.45 -7.02 -0.04
C ASP A 20 3.05 -6.47 0.30
N VAL A 21 2.02 -6.74 -0.52
CA VAL A 21 0.67 -6.24 -0.24
C VAL A 21 -0.23 -7.29 0.38
N GLU A 22 0.05 -8.59 0.19
CA GLU A 22 -0.56 -9.60 1.06
C GLU A 22 -0.14 -9.35 2.51
N GLU A 23 1.14 -9.06 2.77
CA GLU A 23 1.63 -8.64 4.09
C GLU A 23 0.99 -7.32 4.57
N GLN A 24 0.80 -6.33 3.70
CA GLN A 24 0.13 -5.08 4.08
C GLN A 24 -1.38 -5.23 4.30
N LEU A 25 -2.04 -6.17 3.65
CA LEU A 25 -3.44 -6.52 3.94
C LEU A 25 -3.56 -7.32 5.24
N GLU A 26 -2.60 -8.21 5.50
CA GLU A 26 -2.49 -8.95 6.76
C GLU A 26 -2.07 -8.07 7.94
N SER A 27 -1.59 -6.86 7.68
CA SER A 27 -1.26 -5.88 8.71
C SER A 27 -2.49 -5.44 9.53
N ILE A 28 -3.72 -5.61 9.02
CA ILE A 28 -4.96 -5.25 9.71
C ILE A 28 -5.92 -6.44 9.74
N SER A 29 -6.20 -6.96 10.93
CA SER A 29 -7.11 -8.11 11.10
C SER A 29 -8.59 -7.73 10.97
N GLU A 30 -8.96 -6.51 11.39
CA GLU A 30 -10.33 -6.01 11.33
C GLU A 30 -10.44 -4.62 10.66
N PRO A 31 -10.32 -4.53 9.32
CA PRO A 31 -10.29 -3.24 8.61
C PRO A 31 -11.53 -2.37 8.88
N ALA A 32 -12.72 -2.98 8.89
CA ALA A 32 -13.97 -2.27 9.15
C ALA A 32 -14.02 -1.65 10.57
N LYS A 33 -13.44 -2.34 11.57
CA LYS A 33 -13.38 -1.83 12.94
C LYS A 33 -12.47 -0.62 13.04
N VAL A 34 -11.28 -0.70 12.43
CA VAL A 34 -10.31 0.40 12.38
C VAL A 34 -10.91 1.62 11.68
N MET A 35 -11.58 1.44 10.53
CA MET A 35 -12.25 2.53 9.82
C MET A 35 -13.34 3.20 10.67
N ARG A 36 -14.16 2.41 11.37
CA ARG A 36 -15.22 2.94 12.24
C ARG A 36 -14.66 3.75 13.40
N ILE A 37 -13.59 3.28 14.04
CA ILE A 37 -12.92 3.99 15.13
C ILE A 37 -12.28 5.28 14.59
N GLY A 38 -11.56 5.22 13.46
CA GLY A 38 -10.96 6.40 12.84
C GLY A 38 -11.99 7.47 12.49
N ALA A 39 -13.13 7.09 11.91
CA ALA A 39 -14.22 8.01 11.61
C ALA A 39 -14.83 8.64 12.87
N MET A 40 -15.00 7.86 13.94
CA MET A 40 -15.47 8.36 15.23
C MET A 40 -14.52 9.42 15.81
N ILE A 41 -13.21 9.14 15.83
CA ILE A 41 -12.21 10.07 16.37
C ILE A 41 -12.14 11.35 15.53
N LYS A 42 -12.22 11.23 14.20
CA LYS A 42 -12.28 12.38 13.30
C LYS A 42 -13.50 13.26 13.56
N GLN A 43 -14.68 12.66 13.79
CA GLN A 43 -15.88 13.43 14.15
C GLN A 43 -15.69 14.13 15.49
N LEU A 44 -15.18 13.43 16.52
CA LEU A 44 -14.92 14.03 17.83
C LEU A 44 -13.93 15.19 17.75
N LEU A 45 -12.85 15.05 16.98
CA LEU A 45 -11.90 16.13 16.74
C LEU A 45 -12.59 17.36 16.14
N GLU A 46 -13.48 17.16 15.18
CA GLU A 46 -14.21 18.25 14.55
C GLU A 46 -15.19 18.93 15.53
N GLU A 47 -15.92 18.18 16.34
CA GLU A 47 -16.79 18.74 17.39
C GLU A 47 -16.01 19.63 18.36
N VAL A 48 -14.84 19.15 18.82
CA VAL A 48 -13.98 19.90 19.73
C VAL A 48 -13.46 21.17 19.07
N ARG A 49 -13.29 21.22 17.75
CA ARG A 49 -12.91 22.46 17.04
C ARG A 49 -14.04 23.47 16.94
N GLN A 50 -15.29 23.02 16.95
CA GLN A 50 -16.46 23.88 16.79
C GLN A 50 -16.98 24.44 18.11
N ALA A 51 -16.85 23.71 19.20
CA ALA A 51 -17.32 24.12 20.52
C ALA A 51 -16.28 23.83 21.61
N PRO A 52 -16.06 24.76 22.57
CA PRO A 52 -15.17 24.51 23.69
C PRO A 52 -15.74 23.43 24.63
N LEU A 53 -14.86 22.63 25.21
CA LEU A 53 -15.22 21.61 26.20
C LEU A 53 -15.05 22.12 27.63
N ASP A 54 -15.93 21.64 28.51
CA ASP A 54 -15.75 21.75 29.96
C ASP A 54 -14.82 20.63 30.48
N GLU A 55 -14.51 20.68 31.78
CA GLU A 55 -13.64 19.71 32.45
C GLU A 55 -14.12 18.26 32.24
N ALA A 56 -15.41 18.01 32.48
CA ALA A 56 -16.01 16.69 32.35
C ALA A 56 -16.00 16.20 30.89
N GLY A 57 -16.20 17.10 29.92
CA GLY A 57 -16.07 16.81 28.50
C GLY A 57 -14.64 16.40 28.13
N ARG A 58 -13.64 17.12 28.64
CA ARG A 58 -12.21 16.79 28.42
C ARG A 58 -11.83 15.45 29.03
N GLU A 59 -12.24 15.17 30.26
CA GLU A 59 -12.01 13.90 30.93
C GLU A 59 -12.62 12.73 30.14
N ARG A 60 -13.88 12.88 29.69
CA ARG A 60 -14.54 11.87 28.87
C ARG A 60 -13.83 11.67 27.53
N LEU A 61 -13.35 12.75 26.91
CA LEU A 61 -12.66 12.66 25.63
C LEU A 61 -11.31 11.94 25.75
N ALA A 62 -10.57 12.18 26.83
CA ALA A 62 -9.34 11.46 27.14
C ALA A 62 -9.60 9.95 27.29
N GLN A 63 -10.64 9.56 28.04
CA GLN A 63 -11.02 8.16 28.20
C GLN A 63 -11.41 7.50 26.86
N VAL A 64 -12.12 8.23 25.99
CA VAL A 64 -12.46 7.75 24.64
C VAL A 64 -11.21 7.58 23.78
N TYR A 65 -10.25 8.50 23.88
CA TYR A 65 -8.97 8.38 23.18
C TYR A 65 -8.22 7.12 23.60
N ASP A 66 -8.01 6.91 24.91
CA ASP A 66 -7.32 5.73 25.44
C ASP A 66 -8.00 4.42 25.04
N THR A 67 -9.32 4.38 25.12
CA THR A 67 -10.10 3.22 24.70
C THR A 67 -9.94 2.96 23.21
N SER A 68 -9.93 4.03 22.39
CA SER A 68 -9.75 3.92 20.94
C SER A 68 -8.38 3.37 20.58
N ILE A 69 -7.30 3.81 21.24
CA ILE A 69 -5.96 3.25 21.04
C ILE A 69 -5.95 1.75 21.33
N ARG A 70 -6.48 1.31 22.46
CA ARG A 70 -6.53 -0.12 22.81
C ARG A 70 -7.31 -0.95 21.78
N GLU A 71 -8.46 -0.44 21.33
CA GLU A 71 -9.29 -1.11 20.33
C GLU A 71 -8.63 -1.17 18.95
N LEU A 72 -7.87 -0.14 18.58
CA LEU A 72 -7.06 -0.11 17.37
C LEU A 72 -5.91 -1.11 17.48
N SER A 73 -5.12 -1.10 18.56
CA SER A 73 -4.01 -2.03 18.77
C SER A 73 -4.45 -3.49 18.70
N ALA A 74 -5.65 -3.82 19.19
CA ALA A 74 -6.20 -5.17 19.09
C ALA A 74 -6.48 -5.62 17.64
N ALA A 75 -6.71 -4.68 16.72
CA ALA A 75 -7.04 -4.94 15.32
C ALA A 75 -5.83 -4.82 14.36
N LEU A 76 -4.65 -4.46 14.87
CA LEU A 76 -3.43 -4.24 14.09
C LEU A 76 -2.43 -5.40 14.27
N SER A 77 -1.52 -5.57 13.31
CA SER A 77 -0.37 -6.47 13.41
C SER A 77 0.61 -6.01 14.51
N PRO A 78 1.53 -6.88 14.97
CA PRO A 78 2.55 -6.51 15.94
C PRO A 78 3.33 -5.24 15.55
N ASP A 79 3.78 -5.13 14.31
CA ASP A 79 4.61 -4.01 13.85
C ASP A 79 3.85 -2.68 13.88
N LEU A 80 2.60 -2.68 13.39
CA LEU A 80 1.74 -1.49 13.43
C LEU A 80 1.29 -1.14 14.85
N ARG A 81 1.14 -2.12 15.74
CA ARG A 81 0.92 -1.86 17.17
C ARG A 81 2.10 -1.12 17.78
N GLU A 82 3.32 -1.60 17.55
CA GLU A 82 4.51 -0.95 18.09
C GLU A 82 4.70 0.46 17.51
N GLU A 83 4.33 0.66 16.24
CA GLU A 83 4.33 1.99 15.65
C GLU A 83 3.29 2.91 16.30
N LEU A 84 2.06 2.43 16.49
CA LEU A 84 1.00 3.18 17.17
C LEU A 84 1.41 3.55 18.59
N ASP A 85 1.98 2.61 19.35
CA ASP A 85 2.44 2.83 20.72
C ASP A 85 3.58 3.86 20.78
N ARG A 86 4.49 3.90 19.81
CA ARG A 86 5.56 4.92 19.73
C ARG A 86 5.03 6.31 19.39
N LEU A 87 3.89 6.40 18.72
CA LEU A 87 3.30 7.68 18.29
C LEU A 87 2.34 8.24 19.34
N THR A 88 1.75 7.39 20.17
CA THR A 88 0.65 7.74 21.07
C THR A 88 1.09 7.65 22.51
N ASP A 89 1.85 8.65 22.95
CA ASP A 89 2.23 8.79 24.36
C ASP A 89 0.98 9.02 25.22
N PRO A 90 0.78 8.25 26.32
CA PRO A 90 -0.32 8.47 27.24
C PRO A 90 -0.26 9.86 27.90
N PHE A 91 -1.43 10.44 28.16
CA PHE A 91 -1.52 11.68 28.93
C PHE A 91 -1.00 11.49 30.37
N GLU A 92 -0.54 12.58 31.00
CA GLU A 92 -0.03 12.56 32.37
C GLU A 92 -1.09 12.02 33.36
N GLN A 93 -0.68 11.08 34.21
CA GLN A 93 -1.59 10.45 35.16
C GLN A 93 -1.95 11.41 36.29
N GLY A 94 -3.24 11.70 36.44
CA GLY A 94 -3.79 12.50 37.53
C GLY A 94 -4.23 13.91 37.15
N ASP A 95 -3.90 14.37 35.93
CA ASP A 95 -4.34 15.65 35.40
C ASP A 95 -5.24 15.46 34.18
N ILE A 96 -6.24 16.34 34.03
CA ILE A 96 -7.17 16.31 32.90
C ILE A 96 -6.53 17.06 31.73
N PRO A 97 -6.29 16.39 30.59
CA PRO A 97 -5.61 17.01 29.45
C PRO A 97 -6.34 18.26 28.98
N THR A 98 -5.57 19.27 28.58
CA THR A 98 -6.11 20.48 27.96
C THR A 98 -6.79 20.16 26.64
N GLU A 99 -7.72 21.02 26.24
CA GLU A 99 -8.39 20.90 24.94
C GLU A 99 -7.39 20.89 23.76
N ALA A 100 -6.28 21.63 23.90
CA ALA A 100 -5.21 21.65 22.91
C ALA A 100 -4.49 20.30 22.80
N GLU A 101 -4.15 19.68 23.94
CA GLU A 101 -3.52 18.35 23.97
C GLU A 101 -4.43 17.30 23.34
N LEU A 102 -5.73 17.31 23.68
CA LEU A 102 -6.72 16.39 23.10
C LEU A 102 -6.83 16.55 21.58
N ARG A 103 -6.91 17.79 21.09
CA ARG A 103 -6.95 18.06 19.63
C ARG A 103 -5.69 17.56 18.92
N ILE A 104 -4.51 17.79 19.50
CA ILE A 104 -3.23 17.36 18.90
C ILE A 104 -3.16 15.83 18.85
N ALA A 105 -3.44 15.16 19.97
CA ALA A 105 -3.41 13.70 20.05
C ALA A 105 -4.40 13.04 19.08
N GLN A 106 -5.62 13.57 18.98
CA GLN A 106 -6.62 13.07 18.03
C GLN A 106 -6.22 13.34 16.57
N ALA A 107 -5.71 14.53 16.26
CA ALA A 107 -5.27 14.87 14.91
C ALA A 107 -4.10 13.99 14.46
N GLN A 108 -3.15 13.70 15.35
CA GLN A 108 -2.04 12.78 15.10
C GLN A 108 -2.57 11.39 14.76
N LEU A 109 -3.49 10.86 15.57
CA LEU A 109 -4.07 9.53 15.36
C LEU A 109 -4.87 9.46 14.05
N VAL A 110 -5.69 10.46 13.76
CA VAL A 110 -6.45 10.53 12.49
C VAL A 110 -5.50 10.60 11.29
N GLY A 111 -4.47 11.44 11.36
CA GLY A 111 -3.50 11.57 10.28
C GLY A 111 -2.71 10.29 10.03
N TRP A 112 -2.31 9.60 11.09
CA TRP A 112 -1.63 8.30 10.98
C TRP A 112 -2.55 7.23 10.37
N LEU A 113 -3.80 7.12 10.84
CA LEU A 113 -4.79 6.19 10.28
C LEU A 113 -5.08 6.48 8.80
N GLU A 114 -5.26 7.75 8.44
CA GLU A 114 -5.42 8.13 7.03
C GLU A 114 -4.19 7.74 6.21
N GLY A 115 -2.97 7.98 6.70
CA GLY A 115 -1.73 7.56 6.05
C GLY A 115 -1.64 6.06 5.83
N LEU A 116 -1.98 5.26 6.85
CA LEU A 116 -2.02 3.80 6.79
C LEU A 116 -2.96 3.31 5.69
N PHE A 117 -4.20 3.80 5.65
CA PHE A 117 -5.17 3.40 4.64
C PHE A 117 -4.76 3.84 3.22
N HIS A 118 -4.19 5.04 3.06
CA HIS A 118 -3.68 5.48 1.76
C HIS A 118 -2.49 4.63 1.29
N GLY A 119 -1.60 4.22 2.21
CA GLY A 119 -0.49 3.32 1.92
C GLY A 119 -0.96 1.96 1.38
N ILE A 120 -1.90 1.33 2.08
CA ILE A 120 -2.51 0.05 1.67
C ILE A 120 -3.19 0.19 0.31
N GLN A 121 -3.97 1.27 0.09
CA GLN A 121 -4.64 1.50 -1.20
C GLN A 121 -3.65 1.73 -2.35
N ALA A 122 -2.57 2.49 -2.11
CA ALA A 122 -1.55 2.75 -3.11
C ALA A 122 -0.83 1.45 -3.53
N ALA A 123 -0.54 0.58 -2.57
CA ALA A 123 0.09 -0.70 -2.82
C ALA A 123 -0.82 -1.66 -3.59
N LEU A 124 -2.11 -1.76 -3.21
CA LEU A 124 -3.11 -2.53 -3.97
C LEU A 124 -3.26 -2.03 -5.41
N PHE A 125 -3.26 -0.70 -5.60
CA PHE A 125 -3.33 -0.13 -6.94
C PHE A 125 -2.09 -0.48 -7.76
N ALA A 126 -0.89 -0.39 -7.17
CA ALA A 126 0.36 -0.77 -7.82
C ALA A 126 0.36 -2.25 -8.24
N GLN A 127 -0.11 -3.15 -7.38
CA GLN A 127 -0.29 -4.56 -7.72
C GLN A 127 -1.22 -4.78 -8.90
N GLN A 128 -2.40 -4.17 -8.88
CA GLN A 128 -3.36 -4.32 -9.98
C GLN A 128 -2.78 -3.84 -11.31
N MET A 129 -1.98 -2.77 -11.29
CA MET A 129 -1.29 -2.27 -12.48
C MET A 129 -0.18 -3.22 -12.95
N ALA A 130 0.64 -3.76 -12.04
CA ALA A 130 1.67 -4.74 -12.36
C ALA A 130 1.08 -6.03 -12.95
N ALA A 131 0.01 -6.57 -12.33
CA ALA A 131 -0.70 -7.74 -12.82
C ALA A 131 -1.29 -7.52 -14.23
N ARG A 132 -1.85 -6.34 -14.50
CA ARG A 132 -2.34 -5.97 -15.84
C ARG A 132 -1.21 -5.94 -16.88
N GLN A 133 -0.06 -5.36 -16.56
CA GLN A 133 1.08 -5.30 -17.47
C GLN A 133 1.62 -6.70 -17.80
N GLN A 134 1.70 -7.60 -16.81
CA GLN A 134 2.09 -8.99 -17.04
C GLN A 134 1.12 -9.71 -17.99
N LEU A 135 -0.19 -9.52 -17.81
CA LEU A 135 -1.21 -10.08 -18.71
C LEU A 135 -1.08 -9.54 -20.14
N ASP A 136 -0.85 -8.24 -20.30
CA ASP A 136 -0.65 -7.62 -21.62
C ASP A 136 0.65 -8.09 -22.29
N GLN A 137 1.70 -8.35 -21.52
CA GLN A 137 2.96 -8.94 -22.01
C GLN A 137 2.74 -10.38 -22.51
N MET A 138 1.98 -11.20 -21.78
CA MET A 138 1.62 -12.57 -22.18
C MET A 138 0.67 -12.61 -23.38
N ARG A 139 -0.17 -11.58 -23.54
CA ARG A 139 -1.08 -11.43 -24.68
C ARG A 139 -0.39 -10.95 -25.95
N GLN A 140 0.84 -10.45 -25.87
CA GLN A 140 1.65 -10.11 -27.02
C GLN A 140 2.21 -11.40 -27.62
N PRO A 141 1.65 -11.94 -28.72
CA PRO A 141 2.18 -13.15 -29.32
C PRO A 141 3.57 -12.82 -29.85
N ALA A 142 4.53 -13.73 -29.69
CA ALA A 142 5.72 -13.75 -30.52
C ALA A 142 5.23 -13.85 -31.97
N LEU A 143 5.09 -12.72 -32.65
CA LEU A 143 4.87 -12.67 -34.09
C LEU A 143 5.96 -13.55 -34.70
N PRO A 144 5.63 -14.63 -35.44
CA PRO A 144 6.64 -15.42 -36.09
C PRO A 144 7.44 -14.47 -36.96
N GLN A 145 8.73 -14.30 -36.67
CA GLN A 145 9.65 -13.66 -37.60
C GLN A 145 9.56 -14.49 -38.88
N GLY A 146 8.78 -13.99 -39.84
CA GLY A 146 8.65 -14.57 -41.16
C GLY A 146 10.05 -14.69 -41.73
N VAL A 147 10.52 -15.92 -41.81
CA VAL A 147 11.76 -16.33 -42.46
C VAL A 147 11.77 -15.70 -43.84
N ARG A 148 12.53 -14.60 -44.02
CA ARG A 148 12.97 -14.16 -45.34
C ARG A 148 13.92 -15.24 -45.83
N GLY A 149 13.38 -16.20 -46.57
CA GLY A 149 14.15 -17.23 -47.24
C GLY A 149 15.20 -16.61 -48.17
N PRO A 150 16.40 -17.21 -48.28
CA PRO A 150 17.51 -16.64 -49.01
C PRO A 150 17.25 -16.57 -50.51
N GLN A 151 17.74 -15.47 -51.07
CA GLN A 151 17.81 -15.12 -52.48
C GLN A 151 18.51 -16.21 -53.29
N GLN A 152 17.84 -16.77 -54.31
CA GLN A 152 18.45 -17.66 -55.29
C GLN A 152 18.65 -16.90 -56.62
N PRO A 153 19.88 -16.82 -57.16
CA PRO A 153 20.16 -16.15 -58.43
C PRO A 153 20.09 -17.12 -59.62
N GLY A 154 19.30 -16.76 -60.63
CA GLY A 154 19.52 -17.16 -62.03
C GLY A 154 18.72 -18.33 -62.58
N ALA A 155 17.71 -18.03 -63.43
CA ALA A 155 17.49 -18.63 -64.76
C ALA A 155 16.21 -18.05 -65.42
N ARG A 156 16.34 -17.54 -66.66
CA ARG A 156 15.28 -17.23 -67.65
C ARG A 156 15.24 -18.39 -68.69
N PRO A 157 14.35 -18.45 -69.73
CA PRO A 157 13.04 -17.79 -70.01
C PRO A 157 11.96 -18.78 -70.60
N GLU A 158 10.87 -18.22 -71.17
CA GLU A 158 9.87 -18.78 -72.13
C GLU A 158 8.61 -19.46 -71.53
N GLY A 159 7.35 -19.21 -71.95
CA GLY A 159 6.77 -18.49 -73.07
C GLY A 159 5.28 -18.12 -72.81
N PRO A 160 4.52 -17.63 -73.82
CA PRO A 160 3.35 -16.77 -73.64
C PRO A 160 2.00 -17.51 -73.64
N GLY A 161 1.01 -16.98 -72.91
CA GLY A 161 -0.37 -17.49 -72.94
C GLY A 161 -1.37 -16.42 -72.53
N VAL A 162 -1.89 -15.70 -73.52
CA VAL A 162 -3.08 -14.86 -73.43
C VAL A 162 -4.31 -15.77 -73.49
N TYR A 163 -5.26 -15.64 -72.57
CA TYR A 163 -6.67 -15.89 -72.87
C TYR A 163 -7.56 -14.92 -72.07
N LEU A 164 -8.33 -14.18 -72.89
CA LEU A 164 -9.60 -13.45 -72.73
C LEU A 164 -10.24 -13.35 -71.34
#